data_AF-A0A9E1W7N9-F1
#
_entry.id   AF-A0A9E1W7N9-F1
#
_cell.length_a   1.000
_cell.length_b   1.000
_cell.length_c   1.000
_cell.angle_alpha   90.00
_cell.angle_beta   90.00
_cell.angle_gamma   90.00
#
_symmetry.space_group_name_H-M   'P 1'
#
loop_
_entity.id
_entity.type
_entity.pdbx_description
1 polymer ?
#
loop_
_entity_poly.entity_id
_entity_poly.type
_entity_poly.pdbx_seq_one_letter_code
_entity_poly.pdbx_strand_id
1 'polypeptide(L)' 'MGQATQASLEAIGVQVVRATTGDEVVAAVAQGATMAYEADQQVAVLISQKLLGKKTW' A
#
# COMPACT_ATOMS: atom_id res chain seq x y z
N MET A 1 1.97 -1.92 11.33
CA MET A 1 2.05 -2.94 10.26
C MET A 1 2.94 -4.06 10.76
N GLY A 2 2.56 -5.32 10.55
CA GLY A 2 3.46 -6.43 10.87
C GLY A 2 4.74 -6.33 10.04
N GLN A 3 5.90 -6.54 10.63
CA GLN A 3 7.18 -6.39 9.93
C GLN A 3 7.29 -7.29 8.69
N ALA A 4 6.61 -8.44 8.70
CA ALA A 4 6.63 -9.41 7.61
C ALA A 4 5.65 -9.09 6.46
N THR A 5 4.68 -8.18 6.61
CA THR A 5 3.59 -8.02 5.63
C THR A 5 4.09 -7.69 4.23
N GLN A 6 5.08 -6.79 4.10
CA GLN A 6 5.66 -6.44 2.79
C GLN A 6 6.37 -7.65 2.18
N ALA A 7 7.28 -8.28 2.92
CA ALA A 7 8.04 -9.43 2.44
C ALA A 7 7.14 -10.60 2.03
N SER A 8 6.05 -10.85 2.76
CA SER A 8 5.09 -11.90 2.43
C SER A 8 4.33 -11.61 1.14
N LEU A 9 3.95 -10.35 0.89
CA LEU A 9 3.25 -9.95 -0.34
C LEU A 9 4.20 -10.00 -1.55
N GLU A 10 5.42 -9.49 -1.40
CA GLU A 10 6.43 -9.53 -2.46
C GLU A 10 6.83 -10.97 -2.80
N ALA A 11 6.90 -11.86 -1.81
CA ALA A 11 7.23 -13.28 -2.02
C ALA A 11 6.22 -14.03 -2.89
N ILE A 12 4.96 -13.58 -2.94
CA ILE A 12 3.91 -14.16 -3.80
C ILE A 12 3.72 -13.36 -5.12
N GLY A 13 4.64 -12.44 -5.42
CA GLY A 13 4.63 -11.66 -6.66
C GLY A 13 3.71 -10.43 -6.64
N VAL A 14 3.22 -10.01 -5.47
CA VAL A 14 2.44 -8.78 -5.34
C VAL A 14 3.39 -7.59 -5.28
N GLN A 15 3.18 -6.61 -6.15
CA GLN A 15 3.90 -5.35 -6.12
C GLN A 15 3.43 -4.51 -4.94
N VAL A 16 4.35 -4.08 -4.09
CA VAL A 16 4.02 -3.31 -2.89
C VAL A 16 4.36 -1.83 -3.07
N VAL A 17 3.37 -0.96 -2.85
CA VAL A 17 3.53 0.50 -2.79
C VAL A 17 3.27 0.95 -1.36
N ARG A 18 4.09 1.86 -0.82
CA ARG A 18 3.99 2.30 0.59
C ARG A 18 3.71 3.79 0.68
N ALA A 19 2.71 4.14 1.48
CA ALA A 19 2.42 5.52 1.86
C ALA A 19 2.71 5.72 3.35
N THR A 20 3.64 6.61 3.66
CA THR A 20 4.06 6.89 5.04
C THR A 20 3.64 8.27 5.52
N THR A 21 3.39 9.21 4.63
CA THR A 21 2.81 10.52 4.93
C THR A 21 1.39 10.61 4.36
N GLY A 22 0.59 11.55 4.87
CA GLY A 22 -0.78 11.74 4.39
C GLY A 22 -0.81 12.16 2.91
N ASP A 23 0.12 13.05 2.53
CA ASP A 23 0.24 13.58 1.17
C ASP A 23 0.61 12.49 0.15
N GLU A 24 1.39 11.49 0.57
CA GLU A 24 1.76 10.34 -0.27
C GLU A 24 0.58 9.40 -0.57
N VAL A 25 -0.47 9.37 0.26
CA VAL A 25 -1.53 8.35 0.16
C VAL A 25 -2.24 8.43 -1.20
N VAL A 26 -2.60 9.64 -1.63
CA VAL A 26 -3.35 9.83 -2.88
C VAL A 26 -2.51 9.41 -4.08
N ALA A 27 -1.24 9.81 -4.11
CA ALA A 27 -0.32 9.45 -5.18
C ALA A 27 -0.05 7.94 -5.23
N ALA A 28 0.17 7.31 -4.06
CA ALA A 28 0.43 5.89 -3.95
C ALA A 28 -0.78 5.04 -4.40
N VAL A 29 -2.00 5.46 -4.03
CA VAL A 29 -3.23 4.77 -4.45
C VAL A 29 -3.48 4.95 -5.95
N ALA A 30 -3.30 6.16 -6.49
CA ALA A 30 -3.46 6.41 -7.92
C ALA A 30 -2.48 5.56 -8.75
N GLN A 31 -1.20 5.57 -8.37
CA GLN A 31 -0.17 4.74 -9.00
C GLN A 31 -0.54 3.26 -8.93
N GLY A 32 -0.91 2.77 -7.74
CA GLY A 32 -1.26 1.36 -7.55
C GLY A 32 -2.47 0.93 -8.37
N ALA A 33 -3.48 1.81 -8.50
CA ALA A 33 -4.66 1.56 -9.33
C ALA A 33 -4.31 1.50 -10.82
N THR A 34 -3.48 2.43 -11.31
CA THR A 34 -2.99 2.40 -12.70
C THR A 34 -2.21 1.12 -12.99
N MET A 35 -1.29 0.74 -12.10
CA MET A 35 -0.51 -0.49 -12.26
C MET A 35 -1.39 -1.75 -12.26
N ALA A 36 -2.38 -1.81 -11.37
CA ALA A 36 -3.31 -2.93 -11.31
C ALA A 36 -4.18 -3.04 -12.57
N TYR A 37 -4.64 -1.90 -13.11
CA TYR A 37 -5.56 -1.89 -14.25
C TYR A 37 -4.84 -2.03 -15.60
N GLU A 38 -3.74 -1.31 -15.80
CA GLU A 38 -3.08 -1.25 -17.10
C GLU A 38 -2.06 -2.37 -17.31
N ALA A 39 -1.41 -2.85 -16.24
CA ALA A 39 -0.35 -3.85 -16.32
C ALA A 39 -0.79 -5.26 -15.89
N ASP A 40 -2.06 -5.45 -15.53
CA ASP A 40 -2.63 -6.70 -15.00
C ASP A 40 -1.79 -7.26 -13.82
N GLN A 41 -1.21 -6.35 -13.03
CA GLN A 41 -0.36 -6.70 -11.90
C GLN A 41 -1.17 -6.77 -10.60
N GLN A 42 -0.81 -7.71 -9.73
CA GLN A 42 -1.32 -7.71 -8.35
C GLN A 42 -0.57 -6.65 -7.56
N VAL A 43 -1.30 -5.66 -7.03
CA VAL A 43 -0.71 -4.53 -6.30
C VAL A 43 -1.31 -4.42 -4.90
N ALA A 44 -0.47 -4.17 -3.90
CA ALA A 44 -0.86 -3.85 -2.55
C ALA A 44 -0.33 -2.48 -2.12
N VAL A 45 -1.25 -1.59 -1.72
CA VAL A 45 -0.91 -0.28 -1.15
C VAL A 45 -0.93 -0.37 0.37
N LEU A 46 0.23 -0.27 0.99
CA LEU A 46 0.38 -0.31 2.45
C LEU A 46 0.38 1.10 3.03
N ILE A 47 -0.65 1.41 3.82
CA ILE A 47 -0.81 2.70 4.49
C ILE A 47 -0.26 2.59 5.92
N SER A 48 0.60 3.52 6.31
CA SER A 48 1.16 3.54 7.66
C SER A 48 0.09 3.75 8.72
N GLN A 49 0.12 2.96 9.81
CA GLN A 49 -0.87 3.05 10.89
C GLN A 49 -0.93 4.43 11.55
N LYS A 50 0.19 5.18 11.56
CA LYS A 50 0.22 6.55 12.09
C LYS A 50 -0.70 7.52 11.33
N LEU A 51 -1.07 7.20 10.08
CA LEU A 51 -1.94 8.02 9.23
C LEU A 51 -3.43 7.79 9.51
N LEU A 52 -3.79 6.63 10.03
CA LEU A 52 -5.19 6.26 10.28
C LEU A 52 -5.77 6.91 11.55
N GLY A 53 -4.95 7.70 12.26
CA GLY A 53 -5.35 8.39 13.49
C GLY A 53 -5.63 7.44 14.66
N LYS A 54 -6.09 8.02 15.78
CA LYS A 54 -6.58 7.23 16.91
C LYS A 54 -8.02 6.82 16.60
N LYS A 55 -8.27 5.51 16.65
CA LYS A 55 -9.59 4.92 16.60
C LYS A 55 -10.47 5.51 17.71
N THR A 56 -11.63 6.07 17.36
CA THR A 56 -12.51 6.85 18.27
C THR A 56 -13.56 6.01 18.99
N TRP A 57 -13.38 4.70 19.03
CA TRP A 57 -14.30 3.79 19.71
C TRP A 57 -13.79 3.38 21.09
#